data_AF-A0A3P7P5K9-F1
#
_entry.id   AF-A0A3P7P5K9-F1
#
_cell.length_a   1.000
_cell.length_b   1.000
_cell.length_c   1.000
_cell.angle_alpha   90.00
_cell.angle_beta   90.00
_cell.angle_gamma   90.00
#
_symmetry.space_group_name_H-M   'P 1'
#
loop_
_entity.id
_entity.type
_entity.pdbx_description
1 polymer ?
#
loop_
_entity_poly.entity_id
_entity_poly.type
_entity_poly.pdbx_seq_one_letter_code
_entity_poly.pdbx_strand_id
1 'polypeptide(L)' 'MIAALESVTNQTEATDETENLIRHQLSYLLAAHQPRKVLPMVERAALRALKADRDIIIVPANKGRSTIVLDGKDPSYH' A
#
# COMPACT_ATOMS: atom_id res chain seq x y z
N MET A 1 16.44 1.56 8.02
CA MET A 1 16.35 2.13 6.66
C MET A 1 16.28 3.64 6.68
N ILE A 2 15.33 4.27 7.40
CA ILE A 2 15.25 5.74 7.54
C ILE A 2 16.53 6.31 8.19
N ALA A 3 16.93 5.81 9.36
CA ALA A 3 18.17 6.25 10.03
C ALA A 3 19.46 6.02 9.20
N ALA A 4 19.46 5.02 8.31
CA ALA A 4 20.61 4.76 7.44
C ALA A 4 20.66 5.77 6.28
N LEU A 5 19.51 6.14 5.72
CA LEU A 5 19.42 7.18 4.70
C LEU A 5 19.78 8.55 5.29
N GLU A 6 19.25 8.88 6.47
CA GLU A 6 19.57 10.13 7.20
C GLU A 6 21.06 10.23 7.56
N SER A 7 21.69 9.12 7.93
CA SER A 7 23.13 9.08 8.19
C SER A 7 23.97 9.33 6.94
N VAL A 8 23.49 8.93 5.76
CA VAL A 8 24.23 9.12 4.49
C VAL A 8 24.15 10.58 4.04
N THR A 9 23.00 11.24 4.22
CA THR A 9 22.86 12.69 3.95
C THR A 9 23.70 13.53 4.92
N ASN A 10 23.69 13.20 6.22
CA ASN A 10 24.52 13.92 7.18
C ASN A 10 26.05 13.74 6.96
N GLN A 11 26.46 12.79 6.12
CA GLN A 11 27.86 12.54 5.75
C GLN A 11 28.28 13.28 4.47
N THR A 12 27.37 13.90 3.71
CA THR A 12 27.69 14.66 2.52
C THR A 12 27.99 16.13 2.87
N GLU A 13 29.07 16.70 2.33
CA GLU A 13 29.40 18.13 2.50
C GLU A 13 28.49 19.00 1.61
N ALA A 14 27.21 19.16 1.99
CA ALA A 14 26.37 20.21 1.44
C ALA A 14 26.22 21.36 2.44
N THR A 15 25.91 22.55 1.94
CA THR A 15 25.58 23.72 2.76
C THR A 15 24.41 23.41 3.71
N ASP A 16 24.45 23.91 4.95
CA ASP A 16 23.43 23.66 5.99
C ASP A 16 21.98 23.89 5.51
N GLU A 17 21.76 24.90 4.66
CA GLU A 17 20.45 25.18 4.06
C GLU A 17 19.98 24.07 3.09
N THR A 18 20.92 23.52 2.32
CA THR A 18 20.67 22.43 1.36
C THR A 18 20.42 21.12 2.09
N GLU A 19 21.19 20.81 3.13
CA GLU A 19 20.97 19.65 3.99
C GLU A 19 19.59 19.70 4.66
N ASN A 20 19.22 20.87 5.21
CA ASN A 20 17.91 21.06 5.83
C ASN A 20 16.75 20.91 4.83
N LEU A 21 16.92 21.40 3.61
CA LEU A 21 15.93 21.25 2.53
C LEU A 21 15.77 19.79 2.13
N ILE A 22 16.88 19.08 1.91
CA ILE A 22 16.88 17.65 1.54
C ILE A 22 16.22 16.82 2.64
N ARG A 23 16.60 17.04 3.91
CA ARG A 23 16.00 16.36 5.06
C ARG A 23 14.50 16.61 5.13
N HIS A 24 14.05 17.86 4.98
CA HIS A 24 12.62 18.18 4.99
C HIS A 24 11.85 17.49 3.85
N GLN A 25 12.41 17.47 2.63
CA GLN A 25 11.81 16.78 1.49
C GLN A 25 11.75 15.26 1.70
N LEU A 26 12.81 14.66 2.22
CA LEU A 26 12.84 13.24 2.54
C LEU A 26 11.86 12.90 3.65
N SER A 27 11.80 13.68 4.73
CA SER A 27 10.82 13.51 5.80
C SER A 27 9.39 13.64 5.26
N TYR A 28 9.12 14.61 4.39
CA TYR A 28 7.82 14.76 3.73
C TYR A 28 7.46 13.55 2.87
N LEU A 29 8.39 13.08 2.03
CA LEU A 29 8.18 11.91 1.17
C LEU A 29 7.94 10.64 2.00
N LEU A 30 8.69 10.45 3.08
CA LEU A 30 8.55 9.33 4.00
C LEU A 30 7.23 9.39 4.78
N ALA A 31 6.81 10.58 5.21
CA ALA A 31 5.53 10.79 5.86
C ALA A 31 4.35 10.58 4.90
N ALA A 32 4.50 10.98 3.63
CA ALA A 32 3.55 10.71 2.56
C ALA A 32 3.52 9.22 2.19
N HIS A 33 4.61 8.49 2.41
CA HIS A 33 4.69 7.06 2.24
C HIS A 33 4.03 6.34 3.44
N GLN A 34 2.71 6.30 3.46
CA GLN A 34 2.00 5.35 4.30
C GLN A 34 2.31 3.94 3.79
N PRO A 35 2.86 3.03 4.61
CA PRO A 35 3.05 1.64 4.21
C PRO A 35 1.69 1.10 3.76
N ARG A 36 1.54 0.85 2.46
CA ARG A 36 0.35 0.17 1.95
C ARG A 36 0.32 -1.18 2.64
N LYS A 37 -0.78 -1.49 3.34
CA LYS A 37 -1.02 -2.84 3.85
C LYS A 37 -1.02 -3.79 2.64
N VAL A 38 0.08 -4.50 2.44
CA VAL A 38 0.21 -5.52 1.41
C VAL A 38 -0.37 -6.80 2.01
N LEU A 39 -1.29 -7.43 1.29
CA LEU A 39 -1.84 -8.72 1.69
C LEU A 39 -0.70 -9.75 1.83
N PRO A 40 -0.66 -10.56 2.90
CA PRO A 40 0.21 -11.71 3.01
C PRO A 40 0.18 -12.58 1.75
N MET A 41 1.27 -13.27 1.45
CA MET A 41 1.40 -14.07 0.22
C MET A 41 0.28 -15.11 0.06
N VAL A 42 -0.14 -15.73 1.18
CA VAL A 42 -1.23 -16.71 1.23
C VAL A 42 -2.57 -16.06 0.89
N GLU A 43 -2.89 -14.92 1.49
CA GLU A 43 -4.12 -14.17 1.18
C GLU A 43 -4.15 -13.68 -0.27
N ARG A 44 -2.99 -13.26 -0.80
CA ARG A 44 -2.87 -12.87 -2.20
C ARG A 44 -3.11 -14.05 -3.15
N ALA A 45 -2.65 -15.25 -2.80
CA ALA A 45 -2.90 -16.46 -3.57
C ALA A 45 -4.39 -16.85 -3.53
N ALA A 46 -5.01 -16.82 -2.34
CA ALA A 46 -6.43 -17.07 -2.18
C ALA A 46 -7.28 -16.05 -2.98
N LEU A 47 -6.94 -14.77 -2.94
CA LEU A 47 -7.62 -13.74 -3.73
C LEU A 47 -7.47 -13.97 -5.24
N ARG A 48 -6.33 -14.48 -5.71
CA ARG A 48 -6.15 -14.85 -7.13
C ARG A 48 -7.04 -16.03 -7.51
N ALA A 49 -7.17 -17.03 -6.64
CA ALA A 49 -8.07 -18.15 -6.86
C ALA A 49 -9.54 -17.68 -6.92
N LEU A 50 -9.96 -16.83 -5.98
CA LEU A 50 -11.32 -16.26 -5.98
C LEU A 50 -11.61 -15.45 -7.25
N LYS A 51 -10.64 -14.68 -7.76
CA LYS A 51 -10.79 -13.91 -9.01
C LYS A 51 -10.84 -14.76 -10.28
N ALA A 52 -10.32 -16.00 -10.22
CA ALA A 52 -10.34 -16.92 -11.35
C ALA A 52 -11.65 -17.70 -11.43
N ASP A 53 -12.40 -17.75 -10.34
CA ASP A 53 -13.73 -18.35 -10.28
C ASP A 53 -14.76 -17.42 -10.96
N ARG A 54 -15.45 -17.93 -11.98
CA ARG A 54 -16.45 -17.17 -12.74
C ARG A 54 -17.77 -17.04 -12.00
N ASP A 55 -17.99 -17.93 -11.04
CA ASP A 55 -19.18 -17.96 -10.22
C ASP A 55 -19.02 -17.10 -8.97
N ILE A 56 -17.92 -16.35 -8.82
CA ILE A 56 -17.67 -15.49 -7.67
C ILE A 56 -17.60 -14.03 -8.13
N ILE A 57 -18.43 -13.17 -7.51
CA ILE A 57 -18.46 -11.73 -7.78
C ILE A 57 -17.80 -10.99 -6.61
N ILE A 58 -16.76 -10.20 -6.89
CA ILE A 58 -16.07 -9.38 -5.88
C ILE A 58 -16.39 -7.91 -6.13
N VAL A 59 -17.06 -7.25 -5.19
CA VAL A 59 -17.44 -5.83 -5.28
C VAL A 59 -16.82 -4.98 -4.17
N PRO A 60 -16.49 -3.71 -4.44
CA PRO A 60 -16.05 -2.79 -3.39
C PRO A 60 -17.19 -2.53 -2.40
N ALA A 61 -16.90 -2.63 -1.11
CA ALA A 61 -17.84 -2.24 -0.07
C ALA A 61 -17.72 -0.73 0.22
N ASN A 62 -18.83 -0.10 0.63
CA ASN A 62 -18.87 1.32 0.99
C ASN A 62 -18.03 1.69 2.24
N LYS A 63 -17.50 0.69 2.98
CA LYS A 63 -16.79 0.92 4.25
C LYS A 63 -15.37 0.38 4.24
N GLY A 64 -14.41 1.27 4.49
CA GLY A 64 -13.08 0.91 5.01
C GLY A 64 -12.24 0.00 4.12
N ARG A 65 -12.14 0.27 2.80
CA ARG A 65 -11.38 -0.55 1.83
C ARG A 65 -11.79 -2.04 1.82
N SER A 66 -12.96 -2.37 2.35
CA SER A 66 -13.48 -3.74 2.37
C SER A 66 -14.02 -4.13 1.00
N THR A 67 -14.07 -5.43 0.74
CA THR A 67 -14.66 -6.02 -0.45
C THR A 67 -15.68 -7.06 -0.03
N ILE A 68 -16.81 -7.13 -0.74
CA ILE A 68 -17.83 -8.17 -0.54
C ILE A 68 -17.57 -9.25 -1.59
N VAL A 69 -17.69 -10.51 -1.18
CA VAL A 69 -17.63 -11.69 -2.06
C VAL A 69 -19.03 -12.28 -2.11
N LEU A 70 -19.58 -12.39 -3.32
CA LEU A 70 -20.92 -12.88 -3.59
C LEU A 70 -20.84 -14.16 -4.42
N ASP A 71 -21.82 -15.04 -4.24
CA ASP A 71 -22.06 -16.17 -5.12
C ASP A 71 -22.82 -15.67 -6.36
N GLY A 72 -22.18 -15.77 -7.52
CA GLY A 72 -22.72 -15.43 -8.82
C GLY A 72 -23.74 -16.44 -9.34
N LYS A 73 -23.93 -17.57 -8.66
CA LYS A 73 -25.05 -18.50 -8.93
C LYS A 73 -26.30 -18.14 -8.13
N ASP A 74 -26.22 -17.23 -7.17
CA ASP A 74 -27.39 -16.77 -6.44
C ASP A 74 -28.23 -15.87 -7.38
N PRO A 75 -29.46 -16.28 -7.73
CA PRO A 75 -30.31 -15.52 -8.65
C PRO A 75 -30.72 -14.14 -8.11
N SER A 76 -30.49 -13.89 -6.81
CA SER A 76 -30.86 -12.64 -6.13
C SER A 76 -29.95 -11.46 -6.46
N TYR A 77 -28.80 -11.70 -7.12
CA TYR A 77 -27.76 -10.69 -7.36
C TYR A 77 -27.51 -10.38 -8.86
N HIS A 78 -28.45 -10.75 -9.73
CA HIS A 78 -28.46 -10.40 -11.15
C HIS A 78 -29.25 -9.12 -11.46
#